data_AF-A0A973RS95-F1
#
_entry.id   AF-A0A973RS95-F1
#
_cell.length_a   1.000
_cell.length_b   1.000
_cell.length_c   1.000
_cell.angle_alpha   90.00
_cell.angle_beta   90.00
_cell.angle_gamma   90.00
#
_symmetry.space_group_name_H-M   'P 1'
#
loop_
_entity.id
_entity.type
_entity.pdbx_description
1 polymer ?
#
loop_
_entity_poly.entity_id
_entity_poly.type
_entity_poly.pdbx_seq_one_letter_code
_entity_poly.pdbx_strand_id
1 'polypeptide(L)' 'MAGPIRVIVHPPSPTGGRRVRVDGEILGLAYNVADVAEFLRRAGLEIDPADVA' A
#
# COMPACT_ATOMS: atom_id res chain seq x y z
N MET A 1 -12.64 -6.92 -19.02
CA MET A 1 -11.24 -6.45 -18.86
C MET A 1 -11.10 -5.91 -17.45
N ALA A 2 -10.14 -6.41 -16.67
CA ALA A 2 -9.81 -5.76 -15.41
C ALA A 2 -9.10 -4.42 -15.72
N GLY A 3 -9.49 -3.34 -15.04
CA GLY A 3 -8.79 -2.07 -15.12
C GLY A 3 -7.42 -2.13 -14.43
N PRO A 4 -6.60 -1.06 -14.53
CA PRO A 4 -5.36 -1.00 -13.77
C PRO A 4 -5.64 -1.04 -12.27
N ILE A 5 -4.86 -1.83 -11.53
CA ILE A 5 -4.95 -1.94 -10.08
C ILE A 5 -4.55 -0.59 -9.46
N ARG A 6 -5.41 -0.05 -8.59
CA ARG A 6 -5.18 1.26 -7.97
C ARG A 6 -4.68 1.11 -6.55
N VAL A 7 -3.43 1.49 -6.34
CA VAL A 7 -2.81 1.61 -5.00
C VAL A 7 -2.94 3.05 -4.51
N ILE A 8 -3.46 3.25 -3.30
CA ILE A 8 -3.54 4.56 -2.65
C ILE A 8 -2.91 4.49 -1.27
N VAL A 9 -1.87 5.30 -1.05
CA VAL A 9 -1.26 5.51 0.27
C VAL A 9 -1.69 6.88 0.77
N HIS A 10 -2.50 6.90 1.83
CA HIS A 10 -2.93 8.15 2.44
C HIS A 10 -1.81 8.79 3.27
N PRO A 11 -1.85 10.11 3.50
CA PRO A 11 -0.99 10.77 4.47
C PRO A 11 -1.05 10.10 5.86
N PRO A 12 0.01 10.25 6.68
CA PRO A 12 0.00 9.67 8.01
C PRO A 12 -1.17 10.19 8.85
N SER A 13 -1.78 9.29 9.61
CA SER A 13 -2.88 9.64 10.52
C SER A 13 -2.35 10.37 11.77
N PRO A 14 -3.24 11.02 12.57
CA PRO A 14 -2.83 11.63 13.84
C PRO A 14 -2.16 10.66 14.81
N THR A 15 -2.49 9.37 14.73
CA THR A 15 -1.86 8.29 15.53
C THR A 15 -0.59 7.72 14.90
N GLY A 16 -0.09 8.34 13.82
CA GLY A 16 0.99 7.83 12.99
C GLY A 16 0.50 6.82 11.94
N GLY A 17 1.44 6.34 11.12
CA GLY A 17 1.19 5.35 10.07
C GLY A 17 0.29 5.85 8.92
N ARG A 18 0.42 5.23 7.75
CA ARG A 18 -0.27 5.57 6.49
C ARG A 18 -1.24 4.47 6.12
N ARG A 19 -2.50 4.82 5.85
CA ARG A 19 -3.49 3.83 5.41
C ARG A 19 -3.24 3.46 3.95
N VAL A 20 -3.10 2.17 3.68
CA VAL A 20 -2.87 1.62 2.33
C VAL A 20 -4.16 0.99 1.82
N ARG A 21 -4.52 1.31 0.58
CA ARG A 21 -5.68 0.75 -0.13
C ARG A 21 -5.31 0.17 -1.49
N VAL A 22 -5.99 -0.91 -1.87
CA VAL A 22 -5.97 -1.49 -3.22
C VAL A 22 -7.40 -1.68 -3.69
N ASP A 23 -7.74 -1.11 -4.84
CA ASP A 23 -9.08 -1.21 -5.46
C ASP A 23 -10.25 -0.91 -4.51
N GLY A 24 -10.03 0.01 -3.57
CA GLY A 24 -11.02 0.46 -2.57
C GLY A 24 -10.95 -0.30 -1.24
N GLU A 25 -10.32 -1.47 -1.19
CA GLU A 25 -10.12 -2.25 0.02
C GLU A 25 -8.94 -1.74 0.85
N ILE A 26 -9.08 -1.75 2.17
CA ILE A 26 -8.02 -1.33 3.09
C ILE A 26 -7.15 -2.55 3.41
N LEU A 27 -5.87 -2.48 3.08
CA LEU A 27 -4.91 -3.55 3.38
C LEU A 27 -4.29 -3.42 4.78
N GLY A 28 -4.11 -2.18 5.27
CA GLY A 28 -3.54 -1.94 6.58
C GLY A 28 -2.97 -0.54 6.79
N LEU A 29 -2.19 -0.40 7.87
CA LEU A 29 -1.48 0.81 8.27
C LEU A 29 0.03 0.57 8.14
N ALA A 30 0.68 1.32 7.26
CA ALA A 30 2.12 1.23 6.99
C ALA A 30 2.89 2.33 7.75
N TYR A 31 3.95 1.96 8.46
CA TYR A 31 4.84 2.89 9.16
C TYR A 31 6.11 3.21 8.37
N ASN A 32 6.48 2.34 7.44
CA ASN A 32 7.62 2.51 6.53
C ASN A 32 7.29 1.95 5.12
N VAL A 33 8.22 2.09 4.17
CA VAL A 33 8.03 1.60 2.79
C VAL A 33 8.00 0.08 2.67
N ALA A 34 8.70 -0.65 3.54
CA ALA A 34 8.68 -2.11 3.56
C ALA A 34 7.31 -2.65 3.98
N ASP A 35 6.60 -1.96 4.87
CA ASP A 35 5.22 -2.31 5.23
C ASP A 35 4.28 -2.16 4.02
N VAL A 36 4.49 -1.12 3.19
CA VAL A 36 3.71 -0.92 1.96
C VAL A 36 3.97 -2.08 0.99
N ALA A 37 5.24 -2.40 0.73
CA ALA A 37 5.62 -3.50 -0.14
C ALA A 37 5.04 -4.84 0.34
N GLU A 38 5.06 -5.11 1.66
CA GLU A 38 4.49 -6.34 2.22
C GLU A 38 2.96 -6.42 2.05
N PHE A 39 2.23 -5.29 2.19
CA PHE A 39 0.79 -5.28 1.90
C PHE A 39 0.50 -5.57 0.43
N LEU A 40 1.26 -4.96 -0.49
CA LEU A 40 1.11 -5.19 -1.92
C LEU A 40 1.44 -6.64 -2.29
N ARG A 41 2.54 -7.19 -1.75
CA ARG A 41 2.91 -8.60 -1.96
C ARG A 41 1.79 -9.56 -1.53
N ARG A 42 1.17 -9.32 -0.37
CA ARG A 42 0.01 -10.11 0.11
C ARG A 42 -1.23 -9.96 -0.78
N ALA A 43 -1.37 -8.84 -1.48
CA ALA A 43 -2.40 -8.60 -2.48
C ALA A 43 -2.03 -9.14 -3.89
N GLY A 44 -0.91 -9.86 -4.03
CA GLY A 44 -0.44 -10.39 -5.31
C GLY A 44 0.30 -9.38 -6.19
N LEU A 45 0.68 -8.24 -5.63
CA LEU A 45 1.42 -7.16 -6.28
C LEU A 45 2.86 -7.15 -5.76
N GLU A 46 3.76 -7.83 -6.45
CA GLU A 46 5.18 -7.84 -6.08
C GLU A 46 5.85 -6.52 -6.50
N ILE A 47 6.40 -5.80 -5.50
CA ILE A 47 7.07 -4.50 -5.66
C ILE A 47 8.30 -4.52 -4.75
N ASP A 48 9.47 -4.09 -5.24
CA ASP A 48 10.62 -3.85 -4.38
C ASP A 48 10.39 -2.56 -3.58
N PRO A 49 10.63 -2.52 -2.25
CA PRO A 49 10.57 -1.29 -1.48
C PRO A 49 11.38 -0.12 -2.09
N ALA A 50 12.47 -0.40 -2.82
CA ALA A 50 13.26 0.60 -3.52
C ALA A 50 12.53 1.26 -4.70
N ASP A 51 11.49 0.61 -5.25
CA ASP A 51 10.64 1.14 -6.32
C ASP A 51 9.53 2.08 -5.79
N VAL A 52 9.34 2.14 -4.46
CA VAL A 52 8.34 3.02 -3.82
C VAL A 52 8.96 4.41 -3.61
N ALA A 53 8.74 5.31 -4.56
CA ALA A 53 9.27 6.69 -4.58
C ALA A 53 8.43 7.72 -3.79
#